data_AF-A0A2D4J518-F1
#
_entry.id   AF-A0A2D4J518-F1
#
_cell.length_a   1.000
_cell.length_b   1.000
_cell.length_c   1.000
_cell.angle_alpha   90.00
_cell.angle_beta   90.00
_cell.angle_gamma   90.00
#
_symmetry.space_group_name_H-M   'P 1'
#
loop_
_entity.id
_entity.type
_entity.pdbx_description
1 polymer ?
#
loop_
_entity_poly.entity_id
_entity_poly.type
_entity_poly.pdbx_seq_one_letter_code
_entity_poly.pdbx_strand_id
1 'polypeptide(L)'
;VSLLTNFEDVCDYLDWEVGVHGIRIEFINEKGSKRTATYLPEVAKEQGWDHIQTIDSLLRKGGYKTPITNDFRKTIKLTRYRSEKMTVSYTEYLAHRQHHHFQNGIGHTLPPYNHYS
;
A
#
# COMPACT_ATOMS: atom_id res chain seq x y z
N VAL A 1 -0.92 -4.68 10.21
CA VAL A 1 0.26 -4.11 9.51
C VAL A 1 0.37 -4.80 8.16
N SER A 2 0.76 -4.10 7.09
CA SER A 2 0.95 -4.71 5.76
C SER A 2 2.44 -4.72 5.42
N LEU A 3 3.00 -5.91 5.13
CA LEU A 3 4.37 -6.05 4.64
C LEU A 3 4.34 -6.09 3.12
N LEU A 4 5.12 -5.24 2.45
CA LEU A 4 5.23 -5.22 0.99
C LEU A 4 6.38 -6.12 0.56
N THR A 5 6.10 -7.10 -0.28
CA THR A 5 7.04 -8.12 -0.76
C THR A 5 7.02 -8.19 -2.29
N ASN A 6 8.09 -8.75 -2.88
CA ASN A 6 8.18 -9.05 -4.32
C ASN A 6 7.98 -7.85 -5.26
N PHE A 7 8.82 -6.82 -5.12
CA PHE A 7 8.84 -5.71 -6.08
C PHE A 7 9.44 -6.16 -7.41
N GLU A 8 8.61 -6.21 -8.44
CA GLU A 8 9.00 -6.60 -9.79
C GLU A 8 8.69 -5.45 -10.75
N ASP A 9 9.71 -5.01 -11.48
CA ASP A 9 9.52 -4.09 -12.60
C ASP A 9 8.97 -4.89 -13.79
N VAL A 10 7.84 -4.46 -14.34
CA VAL A 10 7.21 -5.11 -15.49
C VAL A 10 7.31 -4.23 -16.73
N CYS A 11 7.42 -4.88 -17.90
CA CYS A 11 7.55 -4.19 -19.17
C CYS A 11 6.20 -3.70 -19.72
N ASP A 12 5.10 -4.36 -19.35
CA ASP A 12 3.76 -3.97 -19.76
C ASP A 12 2.99 -3.39 -18.55
N TYR A 13 2.31 -2.26 -18.77
CA TYR A 13 1.50 -1.59 -17.75
C TYR A 13 0.23 -2.41 -17.38
N LEU A 14 -0.05 -3.48 -18.13
CA LEU A 14 -1.12 -4.44 -17.87
C LEU A 14 -0.66 -5.72 -17.16
N ASP A 15 0.66 -5.94 -16.99
CA ASP A 15 1.22 -7.17 -16.43
C ASP A 15 1.14 -7.20 -14.88
N TRP A 16 -0.08 -7.17 -14.37
CA TRP A 16 -0.41 -7.34 -12.96
C TRP A 16 -1.82 -7.92 -12.82
N GLU A 17 -2.19 -8.32 -11.61
CA GLU A 17 -3.48 -8.98 -11.36
C GLU A 17 -4.26 -8.20 -10.31
N VAL A 18 -5.48 -7.79 -10.69
CA VAL A 18 -6.38 -7.01 -9.84
C VAL A 18 -6.75 -7.80 -8.59
N GLY A 19 -6.58 -7.19 -7.42
CA GLY A 19 -6.88 -7.83 -6.14
C GLY A 19 -5.77 -8.73 -5.59
N VAL A 20 -4.71 -8.98 -6.36
CA VAL A 20 -3.53 -9.75 -5.93
C VAL A 20 -2.30 -8.87 -5.81
N HIS A 21 -2.06 -8.03 -6.82
CA HIS A 21 -0.89 -7.17 -6.90
C HIS A 21 -1.24 -5.72 -6.58
N GLY A 22 -0.39 -5.08 -5.78
CA GLY A 22 -0.30 -3.64 -5.66
C GLY A 22 0.60 -3.11 -6.76
N ILE A 23 0.36 -1.88 -7.18
CA ILE A 23 1.09 -1.26 -8.28
C ILE A 23 1.61 0.11 -7.88
N ARG A 24 2.85 0.36 -8.27
CA ARG A 24 3.47 1.68 -8.23
C ARG A 24 3.78 2.07 -9.67
N ILE A 25 3.29 3.23 -10.08
CA ILE A 25 3.61 3.81 -11.38
C ILE A 25 4.55 4.98 -11.21
N GLU A 26 5.49 5.11 -12.15
CA GLU A 26 6.35 6.27 -12.31
C GLU A 26 6.12 6.87 -13.70
N PHE A 27 5.87 8.17 -13.76
CA PHE A 27 5.56 8.87 -15.00
C PHE A 27 6.06 10.31 -14.97
N ILE A 28 6.17 10.93 -16.14
CA ILE A 28 6.51 12.34 -16.29
C ILE A 28 5.21 13.10 -16.58
N ASN A 29 4.91 14.11 -15.77
CA ASN A 29 3.73 14.95 -16.02
C ASN A 29 3.99 15.94 -17.17
N GLU A 30 2.95 16.67 -17.57
CA GLU A 30 3.01 17.68 -18.63
C GLU A 30 4.03 18.81 -18.36
N LYS A 31 4.38 19.03 -17.08
CA LYS A 31 5.37 20.03 -16.67
C LYS A 31 6.80 19.48 -16.66
N GLY A 32 7.03 18.29 -17.22
CA GLY A 32 8.33 17.62 -17.23
C GLY A 32 8.78 17.09 -15.86
N SER A 33 7.90 17.12 -14.84
CA SER A 33 8.24 16.66 -13.49
C SER A 33 7.95 15.16 -13.35
N LYS A 34 8.92 14.42 -12.82
CA LYS A 34 8.72 13.02 -12.44
C LYS A 34 7.76 12.92 -11.26
N ARG A 35 6.77 12.04 -11.37
CA ARG A 35 5.75 11.75 -10.36
C ARG A 35 5.64 10.26 -10.17
N THR A 36 5.23 9.90 -8.96
CA THR A 36 4.96 8.51 -8.59
C THR A 36 3.57 8.43 -7.95
N ALA A 37 2.88 7.33 -8.19
CA ALA A 37 1.59 7.06 -7.59
C ALA A 37 1.48 5.56 -7.29
N THR A 38 0.82 5.23 -6.18
CA THR A 38 0.76 3.85 -5.68
C THR A 38 -0.67 3.48 -5.30
N TYR A 39 -1.10 2.29 -5.71
CA TYR A 39 -2.29 1.63 -5.18
C TYR A 39 -1.96 0.27 -4.59
N LEU A 40 -2.61 -0.02 -3.46
CA LEU A 40 -2.53 -1.30 -2.80
C LEU A 40 -3.42 -2.34 -3.53
N PRO A 41 -3.13 -3.64 -3.37
CA PRO A 41 -3.88 -4.70 -4.06
C PRO A 41 -5.40 -4.60 -3.88
N GLU A 42 -5.85 -4.20 -2.70
CA GLU A 42 -7.28 -4.07 -2.38
C GLU A 42 -7.99 -2.96 -3.15
N VAL A 43 -7.32 -1.86 -3.52
CA VAL A 43 -8.00 -0.64 -3.99
C VAL A 43 -8.69 -0.86 -5.33
N ALA A 44 -8.00 -1.48 -6.29
CA ALA A 44 -8.58 -1.75 -7.61
C ALA A 44 -9.78 -2.71 -7.50
N LYS A 45 -9.66 -3.74 -6.65
CA LYS A 45 -10.72 -4.73 -6.41
C LYS A 45 -11.94 -4.11 -5.72
N GLU A 46 -11.74 -3.31 -4.69
CA GLU A 46 -12.83 -2.65 -3.93
C GLU A 46 -13.62 -1.67 -4.79
N GLN A 47 -12.95 -0.98 -5.72
CA GLN A 47 -13.60 -0.05 -6.64
C GLN A 47 -14.22 -0.74 -7.87
N GLY A 48 -13.93 -2.03 -8.08
CA GLY A 48 -14.33 -2.76 -9.28
C GLY A 48 -13.66 -2.23 -10.56
N TRP A 49 -12.45 -1.67 -10.43
CA TRP A 49 -11.71 -1.11 -11.56
C TRP A 49 -10.94 -2.19 -12.32
N ASP A 50 -10.96 -2.09 -13.64
CA ASP A 50 -10.05 -2.83 -14.50
C ASP A 50 -8.63 -2.21 -14.49
N HIS A 51 -7.69 -2.83 -15.22
CA HIS A 51 -6.32 -2.35 -15.28
C HIS A 51 -6.22 -0.92 -15.82
N ILE A 52 -6.97 -0.58 -16.87
CA ILE A 52 -6.92 0.73 -17.51
C ILE A 52 -7.46 1.80 -16.58
N GLN A 53 -8.63 1.56 -15.99
CA GLN A 53 -9.28 2.46 -15.04
C GLN A 53 -8.39 2.70 -13.82
N THR A 54 -7.73 1.66 -13.33
CA THR A 54 -6.80 1.77 -12.20
C THR A 54 -5.60 2.66 -12.55
N ILE A 55 -4.98 2.46 -13.72
CA ILE A 55 -3.85 3.26 -14.19
C ILE A 55 -4.27 4.71 -14.44
N ASP A 56 -5.42 4.92 -15.10
CA ASP A 56 -5.93 6.26 -15.37
C ASP A 56 -6.22 7.00 -14.06
N SER A 57 -6.82 6.33 -13.08
CA SER A 57 -7.06 6.87 -11.75
C SER A 57 -5.75 7.22 -11.03
N LEU A 58 -4.72 6.36 -11.11
CA LEU A 58 -3.39 6.65 -10.56
C LEU A 58 -2.73 7.87 -11.19
N LEU A 59 -2.81 8.01 -12.52
CA LEU A 59 -2.30 9.16 -13.24
C LEU A 59 -2.99 10.45 -12.78
N ARG A 60 -4.32 10.42 -12.66
CA ARG A 60 -5.10 11.55 -12.13
C ARG A 60 -4.70 11.89 -10.69
N LYS A 61 -4.54 10.87 -9.83
CA LYS A 61 -4.08 11.02 -8.44
C LYS A 61 -2.66 11.58 -8.35
N GLY A 62 -1.77 11.18 -9.26
CA GLY A 62 -0.40 11.69 -9.37
C GLY A 62 -0.27 13.07 -10.02
N GLY A 63 -1.40 13.70 -10.37
CA GLY A 63 -1.44 15.08 -10.87
C GLY A 63 -1.33 15.23 -12.39
N TYR A 64 -1.57 14.16 -13.16
CA TYR A 64 -1.72 14.23 -14.61
C TYR A 64 -3.10 14.78 -14.99
N LYS A 65 -3.16 15.88 -15.76
CA LYS A 65 -4.42 16.61 -16.04
C LYS A 65 -4.86 16.51 -17.50
N THR A 66 -3.94 16.23 -18.41
CA THR A 66 -4.21 16.02 -19.83
C THR A 66 -5.02 14.76 -20.14
N PRO A 67 -5.56 14.66 -21.36
CA PRO A 67 -6.11 13.40 -21.88
C PRO A 67 -5.05 12.29 -21.83
N ILE A 68 -5.41 11.15 -21.24
CA ILE A 68 -4.52 9.99 -21.13
C ILE A 68 -4.65 9.20 -22.43
N THR A 69 -3.61 9.23 -23.26
CA THR A 69 -3.54 8.43 -24.49
C THR A 69 -2.95 7.06 -24.22
N ASN A 70 -3.22 6.10 -25.10
CA ASN A 70 -2.64 4.76 -25.00
C ASN A 70 -1.10 4.79 -25.11
N ASP A 71 -0.55 5.67 -25.96
CA ASP A 71 0.89 5.84 -26.08
C ASP A 71 1.49 6.40 -24.79
N PHE A 72 0.80 7.31 -24.12
CA PHE A 72 1.26 7.80 -22.83
C PHE A 72 1.28 6.68 -21.77
N ARG A 73 0.27 5.80 -21.74
CA ARG A 73 0.24 4.65 -20.82
C ARG A 73 1.46 3.74 -20.98
N LYS A 74 1.95 3.57 -22.21
CA LYS A 74 3.16 2.78 -22.52
C LYS A 74 4.46 3.43 -22.05
N THR A 75 4.47 4.74 -21.78
CA THR A 75 5.66 5.42 -21.25
C THR A 75 5.83 5.27 -19.74
N ILE A 76 4.79 4.78 -19.06
CA ILE A 76 4.77 4.61 -17.62
C ILE A 76 5.67 3.42 -17.24
N LYS A 77 6.51 3.62 -16.23
CA LYS A 77 7.20 2.51 -15.59
C LYS A 77 6.32 1.95 -14.49
N LEU A 78 5.92 0.68 -14.60
CA LEU A 78 5.11 -0.01 -13.59
C LEU A 78 5.99 -0.97 -12.78
N THR A 79 5.93 -0.82 -11.47
CA THR A 79 6.45 -1.79 -10.52
C THR A 79 5.27 -2.44 -9.80
N ARG A 80 5.12 -3.75 -9.91
CA ARG A 80 4.13 -4.52 -9.15
C ARG A 80 4.75 -5.03 -7.86
N TYR A 81 3.94 -5.20 -6.83
CA TYR A 81 4.34 -5.80 -5.57
C TYR A 81 3.17 -6.55 -4.93
N ARG A 82 3.46 -7.46 -3.99
CA ARG A 82 2.42 -8.12 -3.18
C ARG A 82 2.40 -7.49 -1.80
N SER A 83 1.23 -7.45 -1.17
CA SER A 83 1.12 -7.11 0.23
C SER A 83 0.61 -8.32 1.01
N GLU A 84 1.32 -8.67 2.08
CA GLU A 84 0.82 -9.61 3.07
C GLU A 84 0.28 -8.81 4.25
N LYS A 85 -1.03 -8.95 4.49
CA LYS A 85 -1.68 -8.35 5.66
C LYS A 85 -1.43 -9.26 6.86
N MET A 86 -0.60 -8.80 7.80
CA MET A 86 -0.47 -9.42 9.12
C MET A 86 -1.32 -8.63 10.11
N THR A 87 -2.42 -9.23 10.57
CA THR A 87 -3.24 -8.71 11.65
C THR A 87 -2.81 -9.38 12.95
N VAL A 88 -2.06 -8.67 13.80
CA VAL A 88 -1.96 -9.02 15.22
C VAL A 88 -3.12 -8.32 15.92
N SER A 89 -3.95 -9.08 16.63
CA SER A 89 -4.97 -8.47 17.48
C SER A 89 -4.30 -7.69 18.61
N TYR A 90 -4.91 -6.57 19.03
CA TYR A 90 -4.38 -5.77 20.14
C TYR A 90 -4.20 -6.60 21.43
N THR A 91 -5.08 -7.59 21.62
CA THR A 91 -5.03 -8.59 22.70
C THR A 91 -3.79 -9.48 22.62
N GLU A 92 -3.39 -9.95 21.44
CA GLU A 92 -2.17 -10.75 21.25
C GLU A 92 -0.89 -9.93 21.42
N TYR A 93 -0.92 -8.63 21.08
CA TYR A 93 0.20 -7.71 21.35
C TYR A 93 0.44 -7.53 22.86
N LEU A 94 -0.64 -7.35 23.63
CA LEU A 94 -0.56 -7.24 25.09
C LEU A 94 -0.07 -8.54 25.75
N ALA A 95 -0.53 -9.70 25.28
CA ALA A 95 -0.10 -11.00 25.80
C ALA A 95 1.40 -11.28 25.56
N HIS A 96 1.95 -10.88 24.40
CA HIS A 96 3.39 -10.97 24.12
C HIS A 96 4.23 -10.01 24.97
N ARG A 97 3.74 -8.79 25.25
CA ARG A 97 4.42 -7.85 26.16
C ARG A 97 4.40 -8.32 27.62
N GLN A 98 3.34 -8.98 28.06
CA GLN A 98 3.28 -9.55 29.40
C GLN A 98 4.24 -10.74 29.58
N HIS A 99 4.41 -11.58 28.55
CA HIS A 99 5.39 -12.68 28.60
C HIS A 99 6.85 -12.20 28.62
N HIS A 100 7.19 -11.12 27.93
CA HIS A 100 8.55 -10.54 28.00
C HIS A 100 8.87 -9.83 29.32
N HIS A 101 7.87 -9.56 30.16
CA HIS A 101 8.07 -8.96 31.49
C HIS A 101 8.34 -9.99 32.61
N PHE A 102 8.32 -11.30 32.32
CA PHE A 102 8.57 -12.33 33.35
C PHE A 102 9.98 -12.95 33.32
N GLN A 103 10.90 -12.44 32.49
CA GLN A 103 12.32 -12.83 32.56
C GLN A 103 13.30 -11.71 32.91
N ASN A 104 12.89 -10.45 32.98
CA ASN A 104 13.77 -9.37 33.44
C ASN A 104 13.09 -8.60 34.56
N GLY A 105 13.35 -9.06 35.78
CA GLY A 105 12.85 -8.44 37.01
C GLY A 105 13.39 -7.03 37.17
N ILE A 106 12.53 -6.02 36.97
CA ILE A 106 12.56 -4.75 37.68
C ILE A 106 11.16 -4.14 37.58
N GLY A 107 10.50 -4.05 38.75
CA GLY A 107 9.12 -3.62 38.88
C GLY A 107 8.93 -2.15 38.57
N HIS A 108 7.96 -1.85 37.71
CA HIS A 108 7.29 -0.57 37.70
C HIS A 108 5.78 -0.81 37.76
N THR A 109 5.19 -0.44 38.90
CA THR A 109 3.75 -0.43 39.14
C THR A 109 3.08 0.63 38.27
N LEU A 110 2.14 0.24 37.42
CA LEU A 110 1.24 1.17 36.74
C LEU A 110 0.23 1.76 37.74
N PRO A 111 -0.13 3.05 37.66
CA PRO A 111 -1.13 3.64 38.55
C PRO A 111 -2.54 3.12 38.22
N PRO A 112 -3.45 3.05 39.21
CA PRO A 112 -4.81 2.59 38.98
C PRO A 112 -5.58 3.58 38.08
N TYR A 113 -6.19 3.04 37.03
CA TYR A 113 -7.12 3.75 36.17
C TYR A 113 -8.39 4.10 36.97
N ASN A 114 -8.65 5.39 37.16
CA ASN A 114 -9.90 5.88 37.73
C ASN A 114 -11.01 5.73 36.68
N HIS A 115 -12.04 4.95 37.01
CA HIS A 115 -13.33 4.97 36.34
C HIS A 115 -13.99 6.31 36.64
N TYR A 116 -14.32 7.11 35.61
CA TYR A 116 -15.30 8.18 35.74
C TYR A 116 -16.61 7.68 35.14
N SER A 117 -17.64 7.57 35.99
CA SER A 117 -19.04 7.51 35.61
C SER A 117 -19.57 8.89 35.25
#